data_AF-A0AAV8YWM3-F1
#
_entry.id   AF-A0AAV8YWM3-F1
#
_cell.length_a   1.000
_cell.length_b   1.000
_cell.length_c   1.000
_cell.angle_alpha   90.00
_cell.angle_beta   90.00
_cell.angle_gamma   90.00
#
_symmetry.space_group_name_H-M   'P 1'
#
loop_
_entity.id
_entity.type
_entity.pdbx_description
1 polymer ?
#
loop_
_entity_poly.entity_id
_entity_poly.type
_entity_poly.pdbx_seq_one_letter_code
_entity_poly.pdbx_strand_id
1 'polypeptide(L)'
;MLVTYKYYSLLFEKDFPNLRFGRPRSDTCSKCDLYQNKIKSIPLTNPERKQEAQKLELHHHKAEKARSTMNTDITSSQTIDSEDNTISIDWEQVLFIPTLTHSDMFYSRQLSCFNFWVHLSNTDDAFMCIWDESITGRGGNEIASCLLKVFSHPNFPKRKNLVMWSYNYWAKQE
;
A
#
# COMPACT_ATOMS: atom_id res chain seq x y z
N MET A 1 -31.16 11.76 11.92
CA MET A 1 -31.94 10.56 11.53
C MET A 1 -30.94 9.55 10.98
N LEU A 2 -30.60 8.51 11.75
CA LEU A 2 -29.62 7.50 11.33
C LEU A 2 -30.32 6.49 10.42
N VAL A 3 -29.98 6.51 9.14
CA VAL A 3 -30.45 5.52 8.18
C VAL A 3 -29.72 4.21 8.45
N THR A 4 -30.46 3.15 8.76
CA THR A 4 -29.86 1.84 9.04
C THR A 4 -29.53 1.11 7.74
N TYR A 5 -28.51 0.25 7.76
CA TYR A 5 -28.16 -0.61 6.62
C TYR A 5 -29.38 -1.39 6.09
N LYS A 6 -30.25 -1.86 6.99
CA LYS A 6 -31.47 -2.60 6.64
C LYS A 6 -32.46 -1.75 5.83
N TYR A 7 -32.62 -0.48 6.18
CA TYR A 7 -33.47 0.45 5.42
C TYR A 7 -32.90 0.69 4.01
N TYR A 8 -31.58 0.90 3.90
CA TYR A 8 -30.91 1.06 2.61
C TYR A 8 -31.02 -0.21 1.74
N SER A 9 -30.80 -1.40 2.32
CA SER A 9 -30.89 -2.68 1.61
C SER A 9 -32.29 -2.94 1.07
N LEU A 10 -33.34 -2.69 1.88
CA LEU A 10 -34.73 -2.85 1.46
C LEU A 10 -35.10 -1.91 0.30
N LEU A 11 -34.68 -0.65 0.39
CA LEU A 11 -34.95 0.34 -0.66
C LEU A 11 -34.21 -0.02 -1.96
N PHE A 12 -32.97 -0.47 -1.84
CA PHE A 12 -32.17 -0.90 -2.98
C PHE A 12 -32.74 -2.15 -3.68
N GLU A 13 -33.13 -3.17 -2.91
CA GLU A 13 -33.73 -4.39 -3.47
C GLU A 13 -35.09 -4.14 -4.12
N LYS A 14 -35.90 -3.23 -3.55
CA LYS A 14 -37.25 -2.93 -4.05
C LYS A 14 -37.21 -2.05 -5.30
N ASP A 15 -36.48 -0.93 -5.25
CA ASP A 15 -36.54 0.09 -6.29
C ASP A 15 -35.49 -0.13 -7.39
N PHE A 16 -34.44 -0.94 -7.10
CA PHE A 16 -33.37 -1.27 -8.05
C PHE A 16 -33.09 -2.78 -8.15
N PRO A 17 -34.09 -3.64 -8.41
CA PRO A 17 -33.95 -5.10 -8.37
C PRO A 17 -32.96 -5.67 -9.40
N ASN A 18 -32.64 -4.91 -10.45
CA ASN A 18 -31.68 -5.29 -11.49
C ASN A 18 -30.27 -4.74 -11.25
N LEU A 19 -30.07 -3.89 -10.23
CA LEU A 19 -28.75 -3.41 -9.84
C LEU A 19 -28.18 -4.34 -8.78
N ARG A 20 -26.89 -4.65 -8.93
CA ARG A 20 -26.11 -5.39 -7.93
C ARG A 20 -24.84 -4.62 -7.67
N PHE A 21 -24.40 -4.61 -6.41
CA PHE A 21 -23.07 -4.12 -6.10
C PHE A 21 -22.04 -5.10 -6.68
N GLY A 22 -21.24 -4.62 -7.63
CA GLY A 22 -20.04 -5.33 -8.03
C GLY A 22 -19.12 -5.49 -6.82
N ARG A 23 -18.31 -6.55 -6.81
CA ARG A 23 -17.21 -6.60 -5.84
C ARG A 23 -16.33 -5.37 -6.07
N PRO A 24 -15.93 -4.64 -5.02
CA PRO A 24 -14.96 -3.57 -5.16
C PRO A 24 -13.76 -4.10 -5.96
N ARG A 25 -13.31 -3.32 -6.95
CA ARG A 25 -12.07 -3.68 -7.63
C ARG A 25 -10.95 -3.52 -6.60
N SER A 26 -10.27 -4.61 -6.30
CA SER A 26 -8.99 -4.55 -5.58
C SER A 26 -7.90 -4.36 -6.61
N ASP A 27 -6.98 -3.43 -6.35
CA ASP A 27 -5.78 -3.32 -7.16
C ASP A 27 -5.00 -4.64 -7.09
N THR A 28 -4.67 -5.17 -8.26
CA THR A 28 -3.89 -6.39 -8.43
C THR A 28 -2.45 -6.03 -8.78
N CYS A 29 -1.49 -6.85 -8.33
CA CYS A 29 -0.12 -6.67 -8.76
C CYS A 29 0.06 -7.21 -10.19
N SER A 30 1.12 -6.77 -10.87
CA SER A 30 1.44 -7.21 -12.24
C SER A 30 1.60 -8.74 -12.37
N LYS A 31 2.06 -9.44 -11.33
CA LYS A 31 2.16 -10.91 -11.31
C LYS A 31 0.78 -11.58 -11.27
N CYS A 32 -0.14 -11.07 -10.45
CA CYS A 32 -1.53 -11.53 -10.45
C CYS A 32 -2.15 -11.37 -11.84
N ASP A 33 -1.99 -10.20 -12.45
CA ASP A 33 -2.52 -9.93 -13.79
C ASP A 33 -1.91 -10.86 -14.83
N LEU A 34 -0.58 -11.07 -14.79
CA LEU A 34 0.13 -11.98 -15.67
C LEU A 34 -0.44 -13.40 -15.60
N TYR A 35 -0.53 -13.98 -14.40
CA TYR A 35 -1.03 -15.35 -14.24
C TYR A 35 -2.51 -15.46 -14.59
N GLN A 36 -3.34 -14.49 -14.18
CA GLN A 36 -4.76 -14.48 -14.54
C GLN A 36 -4.97 -14.41 -16.06
N ASN A 37 -4.18 -13.58 -16.75
CA ASN A 37 -4.25 -13.46 -18.20
C ASN A 37 -3.81 -14.77 -18.88
N LYS A 38 -2.74 -15.42 -18.42
CA LYS A 38 -2.32 -16.74 -18.92
C LYS A 38 -3.37 -17.82 -18.70
N ILE A 39 -3.98 -17.87 -17.51
CA ILE A 39 -5.04 -18.84 -17.20
C ILE A 39 -6.25 -18.63 -18.11
N LYS A 40 -6.61 -17.39 -18.41
CA LYS A 40 -7.72 -17.04 -19.32
C LYS A 40 -7.40 -17.40 -20.78
N SER A 41 -6.16 -17.25 -21.21
CA SER A 41 -5.76 -17.56 -22.59
C SER A 41 -5.61 -19.05 -22.88
N ILE A 42 -5.39 -19.88 -21.85
CA ILE A 42 -5.20 -21.33 -22.01
C ILE A 42 -6.55 -22.08 -21.97
N PRO A 43 -6.86 -22.93 -22.97
CA PRO A 43 -8.06 -23.76 -22.98
C PRO A 43 -8.18 -24.64 -21.72
N LEU A 44 -9.41 -24.92 -21.29
CA LEU A 44 -9.70 -25.71 -20.08
C LEU A 44 -9.09 -27.12 -20.10
N THR A 45 -8.88 -27.68 -21.30
CA THR A 45 -8.36 -29.03 -21.51
C THR A 45 -6.83 -29.12 -21.43
N ASN A 46 -6.12 -28.00 -21.48
CA ASN A 46 -4.66 -28.00 -21.46
C ASN A 46 -4.14 -28.05 -20.01
N PRO A 47 -3.31 -29.05 -19.65
CA PRO A 47 -2.75 -29.19 -18.30
C PRO A 47 -1.90 -28.00 -17.84
N GLU A 48 -1.33 -27.21 -18.76
CA GLU A 48 -0.58 -25.98 -18.44
C GLU A 48 -1.43 -24.95 -17.68
N ARG A 49 -2.74 -24.94 -17.91
CA ARG A 49 -3.67 -24.06 -17.17
C ARG A 49 -3.61 -24.30 -15.68
N LYS A 50 -3.48 -25.56 -15.26
CA LYS A 50 -3.36 -25.93 -13.85
C LYS A 50 -2.04 -25.46 -13.26
N GLN A 51 -0.96 -25.50 -14.04
CA GLN A 51 0.35 -25.02 -13.60
C GLN A 51 0.34 -23.51 -13.34
N GLU A 52 -0.24 -22.71 -14.24
CA GLU A 52 -0.35 -21.26 -14.04
C GLU A 52 -1.28 -20.91 -12.87
N ALA A 53 -2.35 -21.68 -12.64
CA ALA A 53 -3.20 -21.54 -11.46
C ALA A 53 -2.44 -21.82 -10.15
N GLN A 54 -1.59 -22.86 -10.12
CA GLN A 54 -0.74 -23.16 -8.96
C GLN A 54 0.30 -22.07 -8.71
N LYS A 55 0.87 -21.46 -9.76
CA LYS A 55 1.79 -20.32 -9.62
C LYS A 55 1.09 -19.11 -9.00
N LEU A 56 -0.14 -18.80 -9.43
CA LEU A 56 -0.95 -17.75 -8.86
C LEU A 56 -1.28 -18.03 -7.38
N GLU A 57 -1.66 -19.26 -7.05
CA GLU A 57 -1.95 -19.66 -5.68
C GLU A 57 -0.71 -19.54 -4.78
N LEU A 58 0.44 -20.02 -5.24
CA LEU A 58 1.70 -19.87 -4.51
C LEU A 58 2.07 -18.41 -4.29
N HIS A 59 1.84 -17.54 -5.28
CA HIS A 59 2.06 -16.10 -5.15
C HIS A 59 1.17 -15.49 -4.05
N HIS A 60 -0.11 -15.87 -4.00
CA HIS A 60 -1.02 -15.42 -2.94
C HIS A 60 -0.59 -15.92 -1.56
N HIS A 61 -0.22 -17.20 -1.42
CA HIS A 61 0.28 -17.75 -0.16
C HIS A 61 1.52 -17.01 0.35
N LYS A 62 2.43 -16.61 -0.54
CA LYS A 62 3.61 -15.79 -0.18
C LYS A 62 3.19 -14.41 0.31
N ALA A 63 2.26 -13.75 -0.37
CA ALA A 63 1.75 -12.44 0.01
C ALA A 63 1.01 -12.48 1.36
N GLU A 64 0.19 -13.50 1.61
CA GLU A 64 -0.50 -13.72 2.88
C GLU A 64 0.48 -13.99 4.02
N LYS A 65 1.49 -14.83 3.77
CA LYS A 65 2.56 -15.07 4.75
C LYS A 65 3.30 -13.78 5.11
N ALA A 66 3.68 -12.98 4.12
CA ALA A 66 4.35 -11.69 4.36
C ALA A 66 3.50 -10.74 5.20
N ARG A 67 2.20 -10.63 4.90
CA ARG A 67 1.25 -9.82 5.69
C ARG A 67 1.09 -10.33 7.11
N SER A 68 1.02 -11.65 7.29
CA SER A 68 0.93 -12.26 8.62
C SER A 68 2.18 -11.99 9.45
N THR A 69 3.37 -12.11 8.85
CA THR A 69 4.64 -11.78 9.50
C THR A 69 4.71 -10.30 9.88
N MET A 70 4.35 -9.40 8.96
CA MET A 70 4.27 -7.97 9.24
C MET A 70 3.35 -7.65 10.42
N ASN A 71 2.14 -8.21 10.43
CA ASN A 71 1.20 -8.00 11.54
C ASN A 71 1.72 -8.55 12.86
N THR A 72 2.44 -9.67 12.82
CA THR A 72 3.08 -10.25 14.01
C THR A 72 4.16 -9.30 14.54
N ASP A 73 5.02 -8.76 13.69
CA ASP A 73 6.08 -7.83 14.07
C ASP A 73 5.53 -6.48 14.57
N ILE A 74 4.44 -6.00 13.98
CA ILE A 74 3.71 -4.82 14.46
C ILE A 74 3.20 -5.08 15.88
N THR A 75 2.48 -6.19 16.08
CA THR A 75 1.86 -6.51 17.36
C THR A 75 2.90 -6.79 18.45
N SER A 76 3.97 -7.53 18.12
CA SER A 76 5.04 -7.83 19.07
C SER A 76 5.77 -6.56 19.51
N SER A 77 6.00 -5.62 18.59
CA SER A 77 6.66 -4.34 18.90
C SER A 77 5.84 -3.44 19.83
N GLN A 78 4.52 -3.59 19.88
CA GLN A 78 3.67 -2.79 20.77
C GLN A 78 3.71 -3.26 22.24
N THR A 79 4.32 -4.42 22.52
CA THR A 79 4.47 -4.91 23.89
C THR A 79 5.49 -4.08 24.68
N ILE A 80 5.29 -4.02 26.00
CA ILE A 80 6.12 -3.22 26.93
C ILE A 80 7.57 -3.72 26.95
N ASP A 81 7.77 -5.04 26.87
CA ASP A 81 9.08 -5.70 26.97
C ASP A 81 9.80 -5.85 25.62
N SER A 82 9.22 -5.34 24.53
CA SER A 82 9.81 -5.49 23.20
C SER A 82 11.05 -4.61 23.02
N GLU A 83 12.11 -5.21 22.47
CA GLU A 83 13.34 -4.53 22.08
C GLU A 83 13.32 -4.06 20.62
N ASP A 84 12.19 -4.25 19.92
CA ASP A 84 12.06 -4.00 18.48
C ASP A 84 11.27 -2.71 18.24
N ASN A 85 11.80 -1.85 17.37
CA ASN A 85 11.07 -0.77 16.74
C ASN A 85 10.57 -1.26 15.39
N THR A 86 9.26 -1.38 15.21
CA THR A 86 8.69 -1.76 13.92
C THR A 86 8.21 -0.49 13.22
N ILE A 87 8.80 -0.21 12.06
CA ILE A 87 8.40 0.90 11.21
C ILE A 87 7.86 0.41 9.88
N SER A 88 6.93 1.18 9.36
CA SER A 88 6.28 1.00 8.08
C SER A 88 6.63 2.19 7.20
N ILE A 89 7.19 1.95 6.02
CA ILE A 89 7.57 3.01 5.09
C ILE A 89 6.84 2.88 3.77
N ASP A 90 6.44 4.01 3.20
CA ASP A 90 5.84 4.03 1.88
C ASP A 90 6.14 5.32 1.10
N TRP A 91 6.13 5.17 -0.22
CA TRP A 91 6.19 6.29 -1.14
C TRP A 91 4.77 6.64 -1.56
N GLU A 92 4.33 7.85 -1.22
CA GLU A 92 3.06 8.32 -1.71
C GLU A 92 3.13 8.74 -3.18
N GLN A 93 1.96 8.85 -3.80
CA GLN A 93 1.84 9.38 -5.15
C GLN A 93 2.44 10.79 -5.22
N VAL A 94 3.21 11.06 -6.29
CA VAL A 94 3.77 12.39 -6.54
C VAL A 94 2.62 13.40 -6.64
N LEU A 95 2.70 14.44 -5.81
CA LEU A 95 1.73 15.53 -5.78
C LEU A 95 2.17 16.61 -6.77
N PHE A 96 1.29 16.98 -7.70
CA PHE A 96 1.57 18.03 -8.67
C PHE A 96 0.93 19.34 -8.25
N ILE A 97 1.76 20.36 -8.00
CA ILE A 97 1.32 21.67 -7.53
C ILE A 97 1.74 22.80 -8.48
N PRO A 98 0.91 23.86 -8.65
CA PRO A 98 -0.45 23.98 -8.13
C PRO A 98 -1.46 23.09 -8.88
N THR A 99 -2.53 22.68 -8.19
CA THR A 99 -3.67 21.98 -8.82
C THR A 99 -4.73 23.02 -9.19
N LEU A 100 -4.77 23.39 -10.47
CA LEU A 100 -5.71 24.36 -11.03
C LEU A 100 -6.79 23.64 -11.84
N THR A 101 -8.00 24.21 -11.89
CA THR A 101 -9.17 23.58 -12.54
C THR A 101 -9.33 23.93 -14.02
N HIS A 102 -8.53 24.87 -14.55
CA HIS A 102 -8.59 25.30 -15.95
C HIS A 102 -7.60 24.51 -16.82
N SER A 103 -7.90 24.39 -18.12
CA SER A 103 -7.15 23.58 -19.08
C SER A 103 -5.71 24.02 -19.30
N ASP A 104 -5.40 25.31 -19.12
CA ASP A 104 -4.04 25.83 -19.39
C ASP A 104 -2.97 25.22 -18.46
N MET A 105 -3.39 24.67 -17.32
CA MET A 105 -2.52 23.90 -16.43
C MET A 105 -1.92 22.68 -17.14
N PHE A 106 -2.66 22.03 -18.05
CA PHE A 106 -2.17 20.86 -18.80
C PHE A 106 -0.95 21.20 -19.67
N TYR A 107 -0.87 22.44 -20.16
CA TYR A 107 0.25 22.94 -20.97
C TYR A 107 1.35 23.60 -20.13
N SER A 108 1.11 23.74 -18.82
CA SER A 108 2.06 24.33 -17.88
C SER A 108 2.84 23.25 -17.16
N ARG A 109 4.10 23.53 -16.83
CA ARG A 109 4.91 22.61 -16.03
C ARG A 109 4.42 22.65 -14.58
N GLN A 110 3.87 21.54 -14.11
CA GLN A 110 3.53 21.37 -12.70
C GLN A 110 4.80 21.02 -11.90
N LEU A 111 4.90 21.55 -10.68
CA LEU A 111 5.98 21.23 -9.76
C LEU A 111 5.69 19.89 -9.09
N SER A 112 6.63 18.95 -9.19
CA SER A 112 6.55 17.67 -8.51
C SER A 112 6.89 17.85 -7.03
N CYS A 113 5.96 17.49 -6.16
CA CYS A 113 6.15 17.42 -4.73
C CYS A 113 6.11 15.96 -4.28
N PHE A 114 7.15 15.58 -3.55
CA PHE A 114 7.41 14.23 -3.08
C PHE A 114 7.03 14.13 -1.60
N ASN A 115 6.36 13.05 -1.22
CA ASN A 115 6.07 12.73 0.18
C ASN A 115 6.55 11.31 0.48
N PHE A 116 7.47 11.19 1.42
CA PHE A 116 7.94 9.93 1.96
C PHE A 116 7.37 9.73 3.37
N TRP A 117 6.58 8.68 3.53
CA TRP A 117 5.85 8.40 4.76
C TRP A 117 6.56 7.35 5.59
N VAL A 118 6.67 7.62 6.90
CA VAL A 118 7.21 6.69 7.90
C VAL A 118 6.25 6.61 9.07
N HIS A 119 5.73 5.41 9.35
CA HIS A 119 4.87 5.13 10.49
C HIS A 119 5.56 4.26 11.51
N LEU A 120 5.47 4.66 12.77
CA LEU A 120 6.01 3.94 13.91
C LEU A 120 4.88 3.12 14.51
N SER A 121 4.97 1.80 14.40
CA SER A 121 3.94 0.90 14.94
C SER A 121 3.87 0.93 16.46
N ASN A 122 4.96 1.29 17.12
CA ASN A 122 5.08 1.32 18.58
C ASN A 122 4.28 2.46 19.22
N THR A 123 4.36 3.66 18.66
CA THR A 123 3.72 4.88 19.19
C THR A 123 2.48 5.29 18.40
N ASP A 124 2.24 4.64 17.26
CA ASP A 124 1.24 5.01 16.26
C ASP A 124 1.49 6.41 15.65
N ASP A 125 2.71 6.93 15.76
CA ASP A 125 3.11 8.19 15.15
C ASP A 125 3.37 8.02 13.65
N ALA A 126 2.98 9.02 12.85
CA ALA A 126 3.27 9.09 11.44
C ALA A 126 4.09 10.36 11.11
N PHE A 127 5.15 10.18 10.33
CA PHE A 127 6.03 11.23 9.85
C PHE A 127 5.89 11.37 8.34
N MET A 128 5.55 12.58 7.89
CA MET A 128 5.48 12.96 6.49
C MET A 128 6.73 13.77 6.13
N CYS A 129 7.60 13.20 5.31
CA CYS A 129 8.78 13.88 4.81
C CYS A 129 8.47 14.45 3.42
N ILE A 130 8.16 15.75 3.37
CA ILE A 130 7.72 16.43 2.14
C ILE A 130 8.83 17.35 1.63
N TRP A 131 9.11 17.28 0.33
CA TRP A 131 9.96 18.21 -0.41
C TRP A 131 9.58 18.25 -1.88
N ASP A 132 10.04 19.24 -2.64
CA ASP A 132 9.77 19.35 -4.08
C ASP A 132 11.01 19.12 -4.94
N GLU A 133 10.80 18.95 -6.25
CA GLU A 133 11.87 18.67 -7.22
C GLU A 133 12.95 19.74 -7.33
N SER A 134 12.72 20.97 -6.83
CA SER A 134 13.76 22.00 -6.81
C SER A 134 14.82 21.79 -5.72
N ILE A 135 14.49 21.03 -4.67
CA ILE A 135 15.39 20.77 -3.55
C ILE A 135 16.31 19.59 -3.88
N THR A 136 15.71 18.44 -4.22
CA THR A 136 16.44 17.22 -4.58
C THR A 136 15.52 16.22 -5.27
N GLY A 137 16.10 15.11 -5.75
CA GLY A 137 15.39 13.98 -6.31
C GLY A 137 14.69 13.11 -5.25
N ARG A 138 14.56 11.82 -5.54
CA ARG A 138 13.88 10.83 -4.68
C ARG A 138 14.65 9.51 -4.60
N GLY A 139 15.97 9.61 -4.51
CA GLY A 139 16.89 8.47 -4.45
C GLY A 139 17.08 7.95 -3.02
N GLY A 140 18.06 7.04 -2.89
CA GLY A 140 18.36 6.42 -1.59
C GLY A 140 18.89 7.39 -0.54
N ASN A 141 19.59 8.44 -0.96
CA ASN A 141 20.14 9.46 -0.04
C ASN A 141 19.03 10.28 0.62
N GLU A 142 17.98 10.60 -0.14
CA GLU A 142 16.80 11.30 0.38
C GLU A 142 16.05 10.43 1.37
N ILE A 143 15.85 9.15 1.05
CA ILE A 143 15.23 8.18 1.96
C ILE A 143 16.05 8.05 3.26
N ALA A 144 17.37 7.90 3.16
CA ALA A 144 18.25 7.82 4.33
C ALA A 144 18.19 9.10 5.18
N SER A 145 18.13 10.27 4.56
CA SER A 145 17.99 11.56 5.24
C SER A 145 16.65 11.67 5.99
N CYS A 146 15.56 11.21 5.36
CA CYS A 146 14.24 11.15 5.99
C CYS A 146 14.25 10.20 7.21
N LEU A 147 14.79 8.99 7.05
CA LEU A 147 14.91 8.02 8.13
C LEU A 147 15.75 8.56 9.29
N LEU A 148 16.90 9.18 8.99
CA LEU A 148 17.75 9.80 10.01
C LEU A 148 17.01 10.90 10.78
N LYS A 149 16.23 11.73 10.08
CA LYS A 149 15.40 12.77 10.71
C LYS A 149 14.33 12.18 11.63
N VAL A 150 13.68 11.10 11.22
CA VAL A 150 12.68 10.38 12.03
C VAL A 150 13.34 9.72 13.25
N PHE A 151 14.48 9.05 13.09
CA PHE A 151 15.17 8.37 14.19
C PHE A 151 15.77 9.34 15.21
N SER A 152 16.08 10.57 14.77
CA SER A 152 16.54 11.64 15.65
C SER A 152 15.39 12.38 16.36
N HIS A 153 14.13 12.06 16.03
CA HIS A 153 12.98 12.71 16.64
C HIS A 153 12.86 12.32 18.14
N PRO A 154 12.53 13.24 19.05
CA PRO A 154 12.45 12.95 20.48
C PRO A 154 11.47 11.81 20.86
N ASN A 155 10.41 11.66 20.08
CA ASN A 155 9.40 10.61 20.30
C ASN A 155 9.80 9.24 19.75
N PHE A 156 10.92 9.14 19.03
CA PHE A 156 11.38 7.85 18.51
C PHE A 156 11.82 6.93 19.66
N PRO A 157 11.20 5.75 19.84
CA PRO A 157 11.55 4.89 20.96
C PRO A 157 12.99 4.37 20.85
N LYS A 158 13.74 4.47 21.94
CA LYS A 158 15.13 3.99 22.01
C LYS A 158 15.15 2.50 22.33
N ARG A 159 14.98 1.66 21.31
CA ARG A 159 15.07 0.20 21.40
C ARG A 159 16.25 -0.33 20.59
N LYS A 160 16.60 -1.60 20.76
CA LYS A 160 17.85 -2.18 20.22
C LYS A 160 17.75 -2.53 18.75
N ASN A 161 16.59 -3.04 18.32
CA ASN A 161 16.40 -3.55 16.98
C ASN A 161 15.45 -2.66 16.19
N LEU A 162 15.65 -2.60 14.88
CA LEU A 162 14.76 -1.93 13.93
C LEU A 162 14.27 -2.96 12.92
N VAL A 163 12.96 -3.13 12.85
CA VAL A 163 12.26 -3.91 11.83
C VAL A 163 11.57 -2.94 10.89
N MET A 164 11.88 -3.02 9.60
CA MET A 164 11.34 -2.10 8.60
C MET A 164 10.54 -2.84 7.54
N TRP A 165 9.28 -2.46 7.40
CA TRP A 165 8.36 -2.98 6.40
C TRP A 165 8.11 -1.94 5.31
N SER A 166 8.09 -2.37 4.04
CA SER A 166 7.72 -1.50 2.92
C SER A 166 6.61 -2.12 2.08
N TYR A 167 5.43 -1.48 2.06
CA TYR A 167 4.20 -2.03 1.48
C TYR A 167 4.32 -2.38 -0.01
N ASN A 168 5.23 -1.73 -0.73
CA ASN A 168 5.39 -1.86 -2.17
C ASN A 168 6.25 -3.04 -2.64
N TYR A 169 7.02 -3.69 -1.76
CA TYR A 169 8.03 -4.68 -2.18
C TYR A 169 7.58 -6.13 -2.13
N TRP A 170 6.62 -6.50 -1.27
CA TRP A 170 6.20 -7.89 -1.07
C TRP A 170 5.50 -8.53 -2.29
N ALA A 171 4.83 -7.72 -3.10
CA ALA A 171 4.19 -8.19 -4.34
C ALA A 171 5.17 -8.27 -5.53
N LYS A 172 6.35 -7.63 -5.42
CA LYS A 172 7.32 -7.47 -6.52
C LYS A 172 8.56 -8.35 -6.36
N GLN A 173 8.95 -8.73 -5.15
CA GLN A 173 10.11 -9.59 -4.91
C GLN A 173 9.80 -11.05 -5.25
N GLU A 174 10.07 -11.43 -6.51
CA GLU A 174 10.77 -12.65 -6.97
C GLU A 174 11.35 -12.36 -8.35
#